data_AF-A0A9W6C0J4-F1
#
_entry.id   AF-A0A9W6C0J4-F1
#
_cell.length_a   1.000
_cell.length_b   1.000
_cell.length_c   1.000
_cell.angle_alpha   90.00
_cell.angle_beta   90.00
_cell.angle_gamma   90.00
#
_symmetry.space_group_name_H-M   'P 1'
#
loop_
_entity.id
_entity.type
_entity.pdbx_description
1 polymer ?
#
loop_
_entity_poly.entity_id
_entity_poly.type
_entity_poly.pdbx_seq_one_letter_code
_entity_poly.pdbx_strand_id
1 'polypeptide(L)'
;MYRTFNFVPHIAAILGKPAHFDVWLYSNLSVVASAARIDKLKQQLTFISSGVPPVTTTTQPTALSGAVGYVIPATRGSYYEVERLAANRGKLSALSEFVRSGSALVLLDGFQGNATANNSFLPLLSALLGADPRCRAAGVATTMLLQKRSTAPEFIELENTIEVQPRLGLSTLSCQTGQAIYSAFVDRQEVSTAVVWTLDGGAIYWIGSSFFKPNLRGFYDPPAHSQPGRARLRRHGAGATPAALAKTPGREGRMGLAPA
;
A
#
# COMPACT_ATOMS: atom_id res chain seq x y z
N MET A 1 2.75 19.63 -7.11
CA MET A 1 3.47 18.94 -6.01
C MET A 1 2.91 17.53 -5.95
N TYR A 2 3.57 16.56 -6.60
CA TYR A 2 3.01 15.21 -6.81
C TYR A 2 3.27 14.34 -5.58
N ARG A 3 2.21 13.83 -4.96
CA ARG A 3 2.28 12.91 -3.83
C ARG A 3 2.60 11.51 -4.36
N THR A 4 3.52 10.84 -3.69
CA THR A 4 4.05 9.54 -4.11
C THR A 4 3.22 8.44 -3.45
N PHE A 5 2.99 7.35 -4.18
CA PHE A 5 2.12 6.25 -3.76
C PHE A 5 2.54 5.67 -2.39
N ASN A 6 1.79 5.96 -1.34
CA ASN A 6 2.03 5.39 -0.01
C ASN A 6 1.16 4.13 0.13
N PHE A 7 1.79 2.96 0.29
CA PHE A 7 1.10 1.67 0.32
C PHE A 7 0.33 1.43 1.63
N VAL A 8 0.78 2.08 2.69
CA VAL A 8 0.30 1.86 4.06
C VAL A 8 -1.18 2.18 4.26
N PRO A 9 -1.72 3.32 3.79
CA PRO A 9 -3.14 3.60 3.84
C PRO A 9 -4.00 2.59 3.08
N HIS A 10 -3.47 1.94 2.04
CA HIS A 10 -4.23 1.02 1.20
C HIS A 10 -4.49 -0.31 1.89
N ILE A 11 -3.50 -0.87 2.59
CA ILE A 11 -3.74 -2.07 3.42
C ILE A 11 -4.62 -1.72 4.63
N ALA A 12 -4.42 -0.56 5.27
CA ALA A 12 -5.23 -0.15 6.41
C ALA A 12 -6.72 0.01 6.05
N ALA A 13 -6.99 0.67 4.92
CA ALA A 13 -8.29 0.75 4.27
C ALA A 13 -8.90 -0.64 4.08
N ILE A 14 -8.17 -1.55 3.40
CA ILE A 14 -8.59 -2.93 3.12
C ILE A 14 -8.95 -3.73 4.37
N LEU A 15 -8.25 -3.50 5.49
CA LEU A 15 -8.42 -4.29 6.72
C LEU A 15 -9.48 -3.70 7.68
N GLY A 16 -9.96 -2.47 7.43
CA GLY A 16 -11.27 -1.98 7.87
C GLY A 16 -11.56 -1.95 9.38
N LYS A 17 -10.58 -2.05 10.29
CA LYS A 17 -10.86 -2.09 11.75
C LYS A 17 -9.96 -1.18 12.60
N PRO A 18 -10.54 -0.38 13.52
CA PRO A 18 -9.80 0.53 14.41
C PRO A 18 -9.28 -0.12 15.71
N ALA A 19 -9.20 -1.45 15.81
CA ALA A 19 -8.72 -2.18 16.98
C ALA A 19 -7.67 -3.22 16.58
N HIS A 20 -6.76 -3.57 17.48
CA HIS A 20 -5.74 -4.61 17.28
C HIS A 20 -6.29 -5.82 16.53
N PHE A 21 -5.66 -6.18 15.42
CA PHE A 21 -6.09 -7.30 14.58
C PHE A 21 -4.89 -8.13 14.12
N ASP A 22 -5.11 -9.43 13.98
CA ASP A 22 -4.08 -10.38 13.59
C ASP A 22 -3.96 -10.46 12.07
N VAL A 23 -2.73 -10.24 11.58
CA VAL A 23 -2.37 -10.40 10.17
C VAL A 23 -1.31 -11.47 10.05
N TRP A 24 -1.48 -12.37 9.09
CA TRP A 24 -0.45 -13.32 8.70
C TRP A 24 0.34 -12.78 7.50
N LEU A 25 1.64 -13.01 7.51
CA LEU A 25 2.54 -12.65 6.43
C LEU A 25 3.30 -13.88 5.95
N TYR A 26 3.13 -14.23 4.67
CA TYR A 26 3.90 -15.30 4.05
C TYR A 26 5.33 -14.83 3.75
N SER A 27 6.32 -15.61 4.21
CA SER A 27 7.74 -15.22 4.26
C SER A 27 8.69 -16.24 3.61
N ASN A 28 8.19 -17.14 2.76
CA ASN A 28 9.02 -18.13 2.07
C ASN A 28 9.94 -17.47 1.02
N LEU A 29 11.26 -17.60 1.18
CA LEU A 29 12.24 -16.98 0.28
C LEU A 29 12.32 -17.59 -1.14
N SER A 30 11.62 -18.70 -1.38
CA SER A 30 11.41 -19.24 -2.72
C SER A 30 10.35 -18.44 -3.50
N VAL A 31 9.45 -17.76 -2.79
CA VAL A 31 8.35 -16.97 -3.35
C VAL A 31 8.65 -15.47 -3.22
N VAL A 32 9.21 -15.05 -2.08
CA VAL A 32 9.61 -13.68 -1.79
C VAL A 32 11.09 -13.48 -2.10
N ALA A 33 11.44 -12.40 -2.80
CA ALA A 33 12.80 -12.23 -3.31
C ALA A 33 13.89 -12.06 -2.23
N SER A 34 13.57 -11.53 -1.04
CA SER A 34 14.55 -11.35 0.04
C SER A 34 13.90 -11.13 1.42
N ALA A 35 14.68 -11.41 2.47
CA ALA A 35 14.32 -11.09 3.86
C ALA A 35 14.05 -9.60 4.06
N ALA A 36 14.86 -8.72 3.44
CA ALA A 36 14.67 -7.27 3.52
C ALA A 36 13.29 -6.78 3.01
N ARG A 37 12.63 -7.51 2.10
CA ARG A 37 11.25 -7.21 1.69
C ARG A 37 10.25 -7.63 2.74
N ILE A 38 10.46 -8.80 3.33
CA ILE A 38 9.63 -9.31 4.43
C ILE A 38 9.69 -8.36 5.61
N ASP A 39 10.88 -7.89 5.97
CA ASP A 39 11.07 -6.94 7.09
C ASP A 39 10.32 -5.62 6.85
N LYS A 40 10.38 -5.08 5.63
CA LYS A 40 9.63 -3.86 5.26
C LYS A 40 8.12 -4.07 5.31
N LEU A 41 7.63 -5.19 4.77
CA LEU A 41 6.21 -5.54 4.85
C LEU A 41 5.78 -5.71 6.30
N LYS A 42 6.61 -6.36 7.13
CA LYS A 42 6.37 -6.52 8.56
C LYS A 42 6.25 -5.17 9.25
N GLN A 43 7.19 -4.24 9.02
CA GLN A 43 7.15 -2.88 9.57
C GLN A 43 5.88 -2.13 9.16
N GLN A 44 5.50 -2.19 7.88
CA GLN A 44 4.28 -1.54 7.40
C GLN A 44 3.03 -2.14 8.03
N LEU A 45 2.92 -3.46 8.06
CA LEU A 45 1.79 -4.15 8.68
C LEU A 45 1.69 -3.85 10.18
N THR A 46 2.81 -3.83 10.91
CA THR A 46 2.86 -3.41 12.32
C THR A 46 2.33 -2.00 12.52
N PHE A 47 2.71 -1.06 11.64
CA PHE A 47 2.21 0.31 11.72
C PHE A 47 0.69 0.37 11.51
N ILE A 48 0.17 -0.42 10.57
CA ILE A 48 -1.25 -0.47 10.22
C ILE A 48 -2.09 -1.16 11.31
N SER A 49 -1.58 -2.22 11.93
CA SER A 49 -2.24 -2.98 12.99
C SER A 49 -2.07 -2.36 14.39
N SER A 50 -1.80 -1.06 14.46
CA SER A 50 -1.63 -0.31 15.72
C SER A 50 -0.54 -0.91 16.63
N GLY A 51 0.58 -1.32 16.04
CA GLY A 51 1.76 -1.80 16.76
C GLY A 51 1.86 -3.32 16.90
N VAL A 52 0.89 -4.10 16.41
CA VAL A 52 0.91 -5.58 16.52
C VAL A 52 1.67 -6.19 15.34
N PRO A 53 2.84 -6.80 15.54
CA PRO A 53 3.57 -7.38 14.43
C PRO A 53 2.80 -8.55 13.80
N PRO A 54 2.80 -8.68 12.46
CA PRO A 54 2.15 -9.81 11.82
C PRO A 54 2.85 -11.13 12.17
N VAL A 55 2.07 -12.21 12.22
CA VAL A 55 2.56 -13.57 12.35
C VAL A 55 3.19 -13.99 11.02
N THR A 56 4.50 -14.25 11.03
CA THR A 56 5.22 -14.64 9.81
C THR A 56 5.28 -16.16 9.66
N THR A 57 5.04 -16.66 8.44
CA THR A 57 5.09 -18.10 8.16
C THR A 57 5.75 -18.40 6.81
N THR A 58 6.57 -19.45 6.75
CA THR A 58 7.21 -19.91 5.51
C THR A 58 6.39 -20.96 4.75
N THR A 59 5.29 -21.44 5.35
CA THR A 59 4.34 -22.36 4.73
C THR A 59 2.92 -21.84 4.92
N GLN A 60 1.99 -22.22 4.06
CA GLN A 60 0.59 -21.89 4.29
C GLN A 60 0.12 -22.55 5.61
N PRO A 61 -0.45 -21.77 6.55
CA PRO A 61 -1.04 -22.31 7.77
C PRO A 61 -2.19 -23.26 7.44
N THR A 62 -2.32 -24.34 8.21
CA THR A 62 -3.44 -25.28 8.09
C THR A 62 -4.76 -24.67 8.56
N ALA A 63 -4.69 -23.72 9.50
CA ALA A 63 -5.81 -22.91 9.95
C ALA A 63 -5.41 -21.43 9.94
N LEU A 64 -6.25 -20.59 9.34
CA LEU A 64 -6.12 -19.14 9.32
C LEU A 64 -7.12 -18.46 10.29
N SER A 65 -7.67 -19.24 11.24
CA SER A 65 -8.67 -18.76 12.19
C SER A 65 -8.12 -17.64 13.08
N GLY A 66 -8.97 -16.64 13.37
CA GLY A 66 -8.62 -15.47 14.19
C GLY A 66 -7.90 -14.35 13.43
N ALA A 67 -7.27 -14.65 12.30
CA ALA A 67 -6.69 -13.63 11.44
C ALA A 67 -7.76 -12.87 10.66
N VAL A 68 -7.61 -11.55 10.57
CA VAL A 68 -8.45 -10.72 9.69
C VAL A 68 -7.86 -10.61 8.29
N GLY A 69 -6.56 -10.88 8.15
CA GLY A 69 -5.84 -10.71 6.89
C GLY A 69 -4.71 -11.72 6.72
N TYR A 70 -4.51 -12.17 5.48
CA TYR A 70 -3.35 -12.96 5.09
C TYR A 70 -2.68 -12.32 3.87
N VAL A 71 -1.43 -11.92 4.03
CA VAL A 71 -0.64 -11.22 3.03
C VAL A 71 0.37 -12.16 2.40
N ILE A 72 0.29 -12.32 1.08
CA ILE A 72 1.14 -13.19 0.28
C ILE A 72 1.88 -12.36 -0.76
N PRO A 73 3.15 -12.02 -0.51
CA PRO A 73 4.01 -11.46 -1.54
C PRO A 73 4.57 -12.54 -2.47
N ALA A 74 4.55 -12.30 -3.78
CA ALA A 74 5.17 -13.17 -4.78
C ALA A 74 6.03 -12.35 -5.75
N THR A 75 7.27 -12.08 -5.35
CA THR A 75 8.20 -11.22 -6.12
C THR A 75 9.36 -12.00 -6.73
N ARG A 76 9.34 -13.33 -6.66
CA ARG A 76 10.38 -14.23 -7.18
C ARG A 76 9.80 -15.53 -7.72
N GLY A 77 8.97 -16.21 -6.92
CA GLY A 77 8.39 -17.51 -7.26
C GLY A 77 6.88 -17.51 -7.16
N SER A 78 6.28 -18.69 -7.32
CA SER A 78 4.84 -18.87 -7.22
C SER A 78 4.46 -19.50 -5.89
N TYR A 79 3.62 -18.80 -5.12
CA TYR A 79 2.97 -19.35 -3.93
C TYR A 79 2.17 -20.62 -4.25
N TYR A 80 1.43 -20.60 -5.36
CA TYR A 80 0.59 -21.72 -5.79
C TYR A 80 1.41 -23.00 -6.03
N GLU A 81 2.58 -22.85 -6.66
CA GLU A 81 3.49 -23.97 -6.93
C GLU A 81 4.23 -24.44 -5.68
N VAL A 82 4.78 -23.51 -4.88
CA VAL A 82 5.55 -23.85 -3.67
C VAL A 82 4.68 -24.55 -2.63
N GLU A 83 3.42 -24.12 -2.46
CA GLU A 83 2.47 -24.76 -1.56
C GLU A 83 1.78 -26.00 -2.18
N ARG A 84 2.03 -26.26 -3.48
CA ARG A 84 1.44 -27.35 -4.27
C ARG A 84 -0.08 -27.37 -4.21
N LEU A 85 -0.70 -26.20 -4.36
CA LEU A 85 -2.15 -26.05 -4.14
C LEU A 85 -3.03 -26.84 -5.12
N ALA A 86 -2.53 -27.12 -6.32
CA ALA A 86 -3.21 -28.00 -7.27
C ALA A 86 -3.42 -29.42 -6.71
N ALA A 87 -2.46 -29.93 -5.95
CA ALA A 87 -2.50 -31.26 -5.34
C ALA A 87 -3.01 -31.24 -3.88
N ASN A 88 -2.92 -30.09 -3.21
CA ASN A 88 -3.31 -29.94 -1.81
C ASN A 88 -4.66 -29.21 -1.67
N ARG A 89 -5.75 -29.96 -1.86
CA ARG A 89 -7.12 -29.43 -1.75
C ARG A 89 -7.44 -28.88 -0.35
N GLY A 90 -6.85 -29.44 0.71
CA GLY A 90 -7.07 -28.97 2.08
C GLY A 90 -6.57 -27.53 2.28
N LYS A 91 -5.37 -27.22 1.79
CA LYS A 91 -4.83 -25.84 1.80
C LYS A 91 -5.68 -24.88 0.98
N LEU A 92 -6.09 -25.28 -0.22
CA LEU A 92 -6.94 -24.44 -1.05
C LEU A 92 -8.31 -24.18 -0.40
N SER A 93 -8.92 -25.20 0.22
CA SER A 93 -10.19 -25.06 0.97
C SER A 93 -10.03 -24.10 2.13
N ALA A 94 -8.95 -24.23 2.91
CA ALA A 94 -8.69 -23.33 4.04
C ALA A 94 -8.55 -21.86 3.60
N LEU A 95 -7.94 -21.58 2.44
CA LEU A 95 -7.89 -20.22 1.88
C LEU A 95 -9.27 -19.73 1.42
N SER A 96 -10.02 -20.59 0.74
CA SER A 96 -11.38 -20.26 0.28
C SER A 96 -12.30 -19.95 1.47
N GLU A 97 -12.31 -20.80 2.48
CA GLU A 97 -13.09 -20.63 3.72
C GLU A 97 -12.66 -19.38 4.48
N PHE A 98 -11.34 -19.12 4.59
CA PHE A 98 -10.83 -17.90 5.20
C PHE A 98 -11.41 -16.65 4.56
N VAL A 99 -11.34 -16.52 3.23
CA VAL A 99 -11.89 -15.35 2.52
C VAL A 99 -13.40 -15.29 2.67
N ARG A 100 -14.11 -16.39 2.39
CA ARG A 100 -15.59 -16.43 2.45
C ARG A 100 -16.15 -16.12 3.83
N SER A 101 -15.40 -16.42 4.89
CA SER A 101 -15.78 -16.12 6.28
C SER A 101 -15.73 -14.65 6.66
N GLY A 102 -15.17 -13.78 5.82
CA GLY A 102 -15.07 -12.34 6.10
C GLY A 102 -13.66 -11.76 6.06
N SER A 103 -12.63 -12.58 5.86
CA SER A 103 -11.25 -12.12 5.94
C SER A 103 -10.69 -11.65 4.59
N ALA A 104 -9.60 -10.88 4.67
CA ALA A 104 -8.92 -10.31 3.51
C ALA A 104 -7.71 -11.17 3.08
N LEU A 105 -7.71 -11.64 1.83
CA LEU A 105 -6.52 -12.23 1.22
C LEU A 105 -5.82 -11.18 0.34
N VAL A 106 -4.61 -10.78 0.70
CA VAL A 106 -3.85 -9.74 -0.01
C VAL A 106 -2.69 -10.37 -0.78
N LEU A 107 -2.74 -10.29 -2.10
CA LEU A 107 -1.76 -10.82 -3.04
C LEU A 107 -0.91 -9.67 -3.58
N LEU A 108 0.40 -9.72 -3.34
CA LEU A 108 1.31 -8.63 -3.70
C LEU A 108 2.20 -9.00 -4.89
N ASP A 109 2.09 -8.19 -5.94
CA ASP A 109 2.77 -8.28 -7.23
C ASP A 109 2.46 -9.55 -8.01
N GLY A 110 3.30 -10.58 -7.93
CA GLY A 110 3.17 -11.81 -8.72
C GLY A 110 3.59 -11.66 -10.19
N PHE A 111 3.95 -10.46 -10.67
CA PHE A 111 4.35 -10.28 -12.06
C PHE A 111 5.64 -11.03 -12.38
N GLN A 112 5.59 -11.86 -13.42
CA GLN A 112 6.74 -12.55 -13.97
C GLN A 112 7.12 -11.84 -15.27
N GLY A 113 8.26 -11.16 -15.29
CA GLY A 113 8.75 -10.39 -16.45
C GLY A 113 9.20 -11.25 -17.65
N ASN A 114 8.63 -12.45 -17.82
CA ASN A 114 8.91 -13.33 -18.95
C ASN A 114 8.01 -12.98 -20.16
N ALA A 115 8.29 -13.60 -21.31
CA ALA A 115 7.65 -13.31 -22.60
C ALA A 115 6.12 -13.50 -22.61
N THR A 116 5.54 -14.16 -21.61
CA THR A 116 4.10 -14.47 -21.55
C THR A 116 3.28 -13.48 -20.74
N ALA A 117 3.88 -12.40 -20.20
CA ALA A 117 3.14 -11.33 -19.52
C ALA A 117 2.22 -11.89 -18.41
N ASN A 118 2.79 -12.76 -17.57
CA ASN A 118 2.04 -13.63 -16.66
C ASN A 118 2.10 -13.14 -15.20
N ASN A 119 1.14 -13.58 -14.39
CA ASN A 119 1.14 -13.40 -12.94
C ASN A 119 1.14 -14.75 -12.23
N SER A 120 2.03 -14.94 -11.25
CA SER A 120 2.12 -16.19 -10.49
C SER A 120 0.86 -16.51 -9.67
N PHE A 121 -0.01 -15.52 -9.45
CA PHE A 121 -1.28 -15.73 -8.75
C PHE A 121 -2.43 -16.15 -9.65
N LEU A 122 -2.31 -16.16 -10.99
CA LEU A 122 -3.45 -16.50 -11.85
C LEU A 122 -4.03 -17.89 -11.55
N PRO A 123 -3.24 -18.96 -11.35
CA PRO A 123 -3.79 -20.27 -10.98
C PRO A 123 -4.53 -20.24 -9.63
N LEU A 124 -4.01 -19.48 -8.66
CA LEU A 124 -4.66 -19.30 -7.35
C LEU A 124 -6.00 -18.57 -7.48
N LEU A 125 -6.03 -17.47 -8.24
CA LEU A 125 -7.24 -16.69 -8.49
C LEU A 125 -8.29 -17.56 -9.18
N SER A 126 -7.92 -18.29 -10.23
CA SER A 126 -8.84 -19.21 -10.92
C SER A 126 -9.42 -20.27 -9.98
N ALA A 127 -8.59 -20.80 -9.07
CA ALA A 127 -9.00 -21.81 -8.12
C ALA A 127 -9.95 -21.27 -7.03
N LEU A 128 -9.68 -20.06 -6.51
CA LEU A 128 -10.52 -19.44 -5.47
C LEU A 128 -11.84 -18.87 -6.01
N LEU A 129 -11.80 -18.30 -7.22
CA LEU A 129 -12.97 -17.74 -7.90
C LEU A 129 -13.84 -18.82 -8.56
N GLY A 130 -13.31 -20.03 -8.75
CA GLY A 130 -13.98 -21.13 -9.45
C GLY A 130 -14.04 -20.97 -10.98
N ALA A 131 -13.42 -19.91 -11.53
CA ALA A 131 -13.34 -19.62 -12.95
C ALA A 131 -12.10 -18.78 -13.25
N ASP A 132 -11.58 -18.88 -14.48
CA ASP A 132 -10.45 -18.06 -14.93
C ASP A 132 -10.85 -16.57 -15.03
N PRO A 133 -10.21 -15.66 -14.27
CA PRO A 133 -10.51 -14.22 -14.34
C PRO A 133 -10.02 -13.56 -15.65
N ARG A 134 -9.33 -14.33 -16.51
CA ARG A 134 -8.74 -13.92 -17.79
C ARG A 134 -7.86 -12.67 -17.66
N CYS A 135 -7.07 -12.65 -16.60
CA CYS A 135 -6.16 -11.56 -16.32
C CYS A 135 -4.89 -11.65 -17.19
N ARG A 136 -4.40 -10.49 -17.62
CA ARG A 136 -3.08 -10.32 -18.25
C ARG A 136 -2.26 -9.35 -17.42
N ALA A 137 -1.01 -9.72 -17.12
CA ALA A 137 -0.14 -8.90 -16.31
C ALA A 137 0.86 -8.14 -17.17
N ALA A 138 1.16 -6.91 -16.80
CA ALA A 138 2.19 -6.13 -17.48
C ALA A 138 3.03 -5.37 -16.47
N GLY A 139 4.31 -5.15 -16.81
CA GLY A 139 5.15 -4.20 -16.09
C GLY A 139 4.75 -2.77 -16.47
N VAL A 140 4.92 -1.84 -15.52
CA VAL A 140 4.79 -0.41 -15.82
C VAL A 140 5.96 0.04 -16.68
N ALA A 141 5.72 0.27 -17.98
CA ALA A 141 6.75 0.64 -18.96
C ALA A 141 6.96 2.16 -19.06
N THR A 142 5.91 2.94 -18.83
CA THR A 142 5.90 4.42 -18.85
C THR A 142 5.20 4.95 -17.60
N THR A 143 5.39 6.23 -17.30
CA THR A 143 4.66 6.87 -16.20
C THR A 143 3.18 6.90 -16.53
N MET A 144 2.35 6.51 -15.56
CA MET A 144 0.89 6.50 -15.70
C MET A 144 0.24 7.25 -14.54
N LEU A 145 -0.79 8.02 -14.85
CA LEU A 145 -1.68 8.60 -13.86
C LEU A 145 -2.90 7.70 -13.72
N LEU A 146 -3.00 7.01 -12.60
CA LEU A 146 -4.11 6.11 -12.29
C LEU A 146 -5.21 6.86 -11.57
N GLN A 147 -6.44 6.51 -11.88
CA GLN A 147 -7.65 7.05 -11.25
C GLN A 147 -8.20 6.01 -10.28
N LYS A 148 -8.63 6.45 -9.10
CA LYS A 148 -9.42 5.64 -8.18
C LYS A 148 -10.76 5.31 -8.85
N ARG A 149 -11.11 4.03 -8.87
CA ARG A 149 -12.35 3.51 -9.49
C ARG A 149 -13.35 3.00 -8.47
N SER A 150 -12.89 2.63 -7.27
CA SER A 150 -13.78 2.15 -6.22
C SER A 150 -14.34 3.29 -5.38
N THR A 151 -15.64 3.18 -5.10
CA THR A 151 -16.38 4.03 -4.14
C THR A 151 -16.68 3.29 -2.85
N ALA A 152 -16.12 2.09 -2.66
CA ALA A 152 -16.39 1.29 -1.46
C ALA A 152 -15.90 2.04 -0.20
N PRO A 153 -16.63 1.99 0.93
CA PRO A 153 -16.32 2.76 2.13
C PRO A 153 -14.90 2.54 2.66
N GLU A 154 -14.39 1.32 2.57
CA GLU A 154 -13.04 0.95 2.96
C GLU A 154 -11.98 1.76 2.20
N PHE A 155 -12.25 2.19 0.98
CA PHE A 155 -11.33 2.94 0.13
C PHE A 155 -11.55 4.45 0.14
N ILE A 156 -12.43 4.97 1.02
CA ILE A 156 -12.83 6.39 0.97
C ILE A 156 -11.64 7.34 1.17
N GLU A 157 -10.73 6.99 2.07
CA GLU A 157 -9.53 7.78 2.41
C GLU A 157 -8.40 7.69 1.36
N LEU A 158 -8.56 6.86 0.33
CA LEU A 158 -7.59 6.77 -0.75
C LEU A 158 -7.67 7.99 -1.68
N GLU A 159 -6.51 8.50 -2.08
CA GLU A 159 -6.38 9.63 -3.01
C GLU A 159 -7.09 9.31 -4.34
N ASN A 160 -7.75 10.30 -4.94
CA ASN A 160 -8.49 10.07 -6.19
C ASN A 160 -7.57 9.73 -7.37
N THR A 161 -6.30 10.14 -7.30
CA THR A 161 -5.32 9.92 -8.37
C THR A 161 -3.97 9.59 -7.79
N ILE A 162 -3.26 8.66 -8.41
CA ILE A 162 -1.88 8.32 -8.06
C ILE A 162 -1.02 8.26 -9.32
N GLU A 163 0.22 8.72 -9.22
CA GLU A 163 1.20 8.55 -10.29
C GLU A 163 2.05 7.31 -10.01
N VAL A 164 2.20 6.46 -11.02
CA VAL A 164 3.10 5.31 -10.99
C VAL A 164 4.17 5.46 -12.06
N GLN A 165 5.41 5.14 -11.69
CA GLN A 165 6.58 5.30 -12.57
C GLN A 165 7.19 3.94 -12.91
N PRO A 166 7.82 3.83 -14.08
CA PRO A 166 8.48 2.59 -14.49
C PRO A 166 9.66 2.26 -13.58
N ARG A 167 10.02 0.97 -13.53
CA ARG A 167 11.18 0.46 -12.76
C ARG A 167 11.13 0.70 -11.23
N LEU A 168 9.95 1.00 -10.68
CA LEU A 168 9.71 1.03 -9.24
C LEU A 168 9.23 -0.31 -8.68
N GLY A 169 9.22 -1.36 -9.50
CA GLY A 169 8.70 -2.67 -9.11
C GLY A 169 7.18 -2.65 -8.99
N LEU A 170 6.52 -1.91 -9.89
CA LEU A 170 5.08 -1.88 -10.05
C LEU A 170 4.67 -2.68 -11.29
N SER A 171 3.55 -3.38 -11.20
CA SER A 171 2.91 -4.13 -12.26
C SER A 171 1.42 -3.79 -12.31
N THR A 172 0.78 -4.15 -13.42
CA THR A 172 -0.65 -3.99 -13.64
C THR A 172 -1.30 -5.31 -14.02
N LEU A 173 -2.58 -5.46 -13.72
CA LEU A 173 -3.45 -6.47 -14.29
C LEU A 173 -4.53 -5.83 -15.17
N SER A 174 -4.85 -6.48 -16.27
CA SER A 174 -6.09 -6.26 -17.03
C SER A 174 -6.91 -7.55 -16.98
N CYS A 175 -8.07 -7.51 -16.33
CA CYS A 175 -8.89 -8.70 -16.03
C CYS A 175 -10.30 -8.55 -16.61
N GLN A 176 -10.98 -9.67 -16.88
CA GLN A 176 -12.41 -9.66 -17.25
C GLN A 176 -13.34 -9.60 -16.03
N THR A 177 -12.83 -9.98 -14.87
CA THR A 177 -13.57 -9.96 -13.60
C THR A 177 -12.79 -9.20 -12.54
N GLY A 178 -13.48 -8.87 -11.44
CA GLY A 178 -12.92 -8.06 -10.36
C GLY A 178 -13.15 -6.57 -10.60
N GLN A 179 -13.13 -5.80 -9.52
CA GLN A 179 -13.28 -4.36 -9.56
C GLN A 179 -11.90 -3.72 -9.43
N ALA A 180 -11.53 -2.87 -10.37
CA ALA A 180 -10.35 -2.03 -10.24
C ALA A 180 -10.51 -1.10 -9.02
N ILE A 181 -9.46 -0.99 -8.20
CA ILE A 181 -9.36 0.05 -7.16
C ILE A 181 -8.68 1.27 -7.77
N TYR A 182 -7.58 1.06 -8.50
CA TYR A 182 -6.91 2.06 -9.32
C TYR A 182 -6.65 1.53 -10.72
N SER A 183 -7.00 2.32 -11.73
CA SER A 183 -6.73 1.98 -13.12
C SER A 183 -6.46 3.17 -14.02
N ALA A 184 -5.86 2.90 -15.18
CA ALA A 184 -5.76 3.81 -16.32
C ALA A 184 -6.14 3.07 -17.61
N PHE A 185 -6.41 3.82 -18.67
CA PHE A 185 -6.57 3.25 -20.01
C PHE A 185 -5.27 3.41 -20.79
N VAL A 186 -4.70 2.30 -21.24
CA VAL A 186 -3.52 2.24 -22.11
C VAL A 186 -3.93 1.50 -23.37
N ASP A 187 -3.77 2.13 -24.53
CA ASP A 187 -4.18 1.56 -25.83
C ASP A 187 -5.63 1.06 -25.86
N ARG A 188 -6.54 1.82 -25.23
CA ARG A 188 -7.98 1.50 -25.06
C ARG A 188 -8.27 0.30 -24.16
N GLN A 189 -7.26 -0.27 -23.51
CA GLN A 189 -7.41 -1.34 -22.53
C GLN A 189 -7.29 -0.79 -21.12
N GLU A 190 -8.20 -1.18 -20.23
CA GLU A 190 -8.07 -0.84 -18.81
C GLU A 190 -6.98 -1.71 -18.17
N VAL A 191 -6.02 -1.05 -17.54
CA VAL A 191 -4.96 -1.66 -16.74
C VAL A 191 -5.02 -1.14 -15.32
N SER A 192 -4.99 -2.05 -14.36
CA SER A 192 -5.19 -1.76 -12.94
C SER A 192 -3.96 -2.11 -12.13
N THR A 193 -3.55 -1.27 -11.17
CA THR A 193 -2.48 -1.62 -10.21
C THR A 193 -3.02 -2.22 -8.92
N ALA A 194 -4.32 -2.18 -8.73
CA ALA A 194 -5.01 -2.83 -7.62
C ALA A 194 -6.40 -3.28 -8.08
N VAL A 195 -6.75 -4.52 -7.76
CA VAL A 195 -8.02 -5.16 -8.13
C VAL A 195 -8.57 -5.89 -6.90
N VAL A 196 -9.89 -5.83 -6.71
CA VAL A 196 -10.60 -6.57 -5.66
C VAL A 196 -11.61 -7.55 -6.28
N TRP A 197 -11.67 -8.76 -5.72
CA TRP A 197 -12.74 -9.72 -5.95
C TRP A 197 -13.41 -10.02 -4.61
N THR A 198 -14.68 -9.66 -4.48
CA THR A 198 -15.49 -9.99 -3.30
C THR A 198 -15.96 -11.44 -3.37
N LEU A 199 -15.81 -12.18 -2.28
CA LEU A 199 -16.24 -13.57 -2.15
C LEU A 199 -16.99 -13.73 -0.83
N ASP A 200 -18.30 -13.90 -0.92
CA ASP A 200 -19.22 -13.97 0.22
C ASP A 200 -18.98 -12.83 1.22
N GLY A 201 -18.49 -13.12 2.44
CA GLY A 201 -18.25 -12.13 3.47
C GLY A 201 -16.95 -11.35 3.34
N GLY A 202 -15.99 -11.80 2.54
CA GLY A 202 -14.64 -11.21 2.46
C GLY A 202 -14.20 -10.91 1.03
N ALA A 203 -12.89 -10.74 0.85
CA ALA A 203 -12.35 -10.34 -0.45
C ALA A 203 -10.89 -10.74 -0.69
N ILE A 204 -10.57 -10.92 -1.97
CA ILE A 204 -9.21 -11.07 -2.48
C ILE A 204 -8.79 -9.73 -3.07
N TYR A 205 -7.66 -9.21 -2.60
CA TYR A 205 -7.05 -7.98 -3.08
C TYR A 205 -5.75 -8.34 -3.79
N TRP A 206 -5.66 -8.05 -5.09
CA TRP A 206 -4.40 -8.07 -5.79
C TRP A 206 -3.85 -6.66 -5.88
N ILE A 207 -2.57 -6.49 -5.58
CA ILE A 207 -1.89 -5.19 -5.68
C ILE A 207 -0.54 -5.37 -6.34
N GLY A 208 -0.32 -4.69 -7.46
CA GLY A 208 0.87 -4.81 -8.30
C GLY A 208 2.14 -4.18 -7.73
N SER A 209 2.34 -4.16 -6.41
CA SER A 209 3.55 -3.62 -5.79
C SER A 209 4.45 -4.73 -5.27
N SER A 210 5.67 -4.77 -5.79
CA SER A 210 6.70 -5.71 -5.36
C SER A 210 7.52 -5.23 -4.17
N PHE A 211 7.38 -3.96 -3.75
CA PHE A 211 8.22 -3.33 -2.73
C PHE A 211 9.73 -3.38 -3.06
N PHE A 212 10.07 -3.43 -4.35
CA PHE A 212 11.45 -3.52 -4.84
C PHE A 212 12.33 -2.35 -4.39
N LYS A 213 11.76 -1.14 -4.29
CA LYS A 213 12.49 0.05 -3.82
C LYS A 213 11.95 0.56 -2.48
N PRO A 214 12.82 0.87 -1.50
CA PRO A 214 12.43 1.45 -0.20
C PRO A 214 11.76 2.83 -0.28
N ASN A 215 11.90 3.55 -1.39
CA ASN A 215 11.46 4.94 -1.53
C ASN A 215 10.15 5.07 -2.32
N LEU A 216 9.10 4.40 -1.85
CA LEU A 216 7.76 4.96 -2.04
C LEU A 216 7.68 6.12 -1.05
N ARG A 217 7.93 7.35 -1.51
CA ARG A 217 7.97 8.56 -0.66
C ARG A 217 6.69 8.64 0.18
N GLY A 218 6.86 8.29 1.45
CA GLY A 218 5.84 8.18 2.48
C GLY A 218 6.42 7.79 3.85
N PHE A 219 7.75 7.64 3.92
CA PHE A 219 8.53 7.19 5.09
C PHE A 219 9.84 7.99 5.24
N TYR A 220 9.85 9.28 4.87
CA TYR A 220 10.89 10.16 5.38
C TYR A 220 10.35 10.82 6.65
N ASP A 221 11.00 10.53 7.79
CA ASP A 221 11.17 11.57 8.81
C ASP A 221 11.68 12.83 8.09
N PRO A 222 11.09 14.01 8.35
CA PRO A 222 11.68 15.23 7.82
C PRO A 222 13.12 15.32 8.33
N PRO A 223 14.10 15.73 7.49
CA PRO A 223 15.43 16.05 7.99
C PRO A 223 15.28 17.03 9.16
N ALA A 224 16.12 16.85 10.19
CA ALA A 224 16.07 17.52 11.49
C ALA A 224 16.26 19.06 11.46
N HIS A 225 15.93 19.73 10.36
CA HIS A 225 16.00 21.18 10.19
C HIS A 225 14.70 21.71 9.58
N SER A 226 13.58 21.49 10.27
CA SER A 226 12.42 22.39 10.19
C SER A 226 11.74 22.42 11.54
N GLN A 227 12.17 23.36 12.38
CA GLN A 227 11.52 23.65 13.65
C GLN A 227 10.04 24.02 13.43
N PRO A 228 9.17 23.70 14.40
CA PRO A 228 7.72 23.79 14.26
C PRO A 228 7.24 25.24 14.28
N GLY A 229 6.55 25.64 13.21
CA GLY A 229 5.64 26.78 13.23
C GLY A 229 4.48 26.49 14.17
N ARG A 230 4.61 26.93 15.43
CA ARG A 230 3.55 26.94 16.43
C ARG A 230 2.36 27.77 15.94
N ALA A 231 1.24 27.12 15.69
CA ALA A 231 -0.10 27.67 15.81
C ALA A 231 -0.90 26.67 16.67
N ARG A 232 -1.67 27.02 17.70
CA ARG A 232 -2.05 28.26 18.35
C ARG A 232 -2.65 27.79 19.69
N LEU A 233 -2.35 28.43 20.80
CA LEU A 233 -3.22 28.35 21.99
C LEU A 233 -3.31 29.74 22.59
N ARG A 234 -4.37 30.44 22.20
CA ARG A 234 -4.88 31.58 22.96
C ARG A 234 -5.35 31.05 24.31
N ARG A 235 -4.74 31.52 25.39
CA ARG A 235 -5.41 31.64 26.69
C ARG A 235 -5.38 33.11 27.09
N HIS A 236 -6.57 33.63 27.31
CA HIS A 236 -6.82 34.87 28.04
C HIS A 236 -6.29 34.73 29.48
N GLY A 237 -5.81 35.84 30.04
CA GLY A 237 -5.84 36.05 31.49
C GLY A 237 -4.58 36.65 32.11
N ALA A 238 -4.69 37.95 32.42
CA ALA A 238 -4.13 38.63 33.58
C ALA A 238 -2.61 38.85 33.73
N GLY A 239 -2.23 40.13 33.69
CA GLY A 239 -1.54 40.73 34.84
C GLY A 239 -0.10 41.20 34.66
N ALA A 240 0.10 42.49 34.95
CA ALA A 240 1.34 43.17 35.35
C ALA A 240 2.31 43.68 34.27
N THR A 241 2.17 44.97 33.94
CA THR A 241 3.26 45.97 33.84
C THR A 241 3.69 46.33 35.29
N PRO A 242 4.90 46.84 35.64
CA PRO A 242 5.84 47.71 34.91
C PRO A 242 7.32 47.20 34.99
N ALA A 243 8.38 47.81 34.43
CA ALA A 243 8.81 49.21 34.44
C ALA A 243 9.95 49.47 33.43
N ALA A 244 10.20 50.77 33.25
CA ALA A 244 11.06 51.46 32.29
C ALA A 244 12.57 51.36 32.53
N LEU A 245 13.36 51.70 31.50
CA LEU A 245 14.57 52.54 31.44
C LEU A 245 15.27 52.23 30.09
N ALA A 246 15.89 53.11 29.30
CA ALA A 246 16.02 54.56 29.22
C ALA A 246 16.81 54.89 27.93
N LYS A 247 16.52 56.07 27.36
CA LYS A 247 17.45 57.01 26.68
C LYS A 247 18.18 56.60 25.36
N THR A 248 17.68 57.23 24.28
CA THR A 248 18.37 57.93 23.16
C THR A 248 19.60 58.77 23.60
N PRO A 249 20.48 59.38 22.72
CA PRO A 249 20.39 59.55 21.25
C PRO A 249 21.74 59.55 20.44
N GLY A 250 21.62 59.71 19.12
CA GLY A 250 22.64 60.30 18.21
C GLY A 250 22.18 60.18 16.74
N ARG A 251 21.68 61.22 16.08
CA ARG A 251 22.41 62.21 15.21
C ARG A 251 23.43 61.50 14.31
N GLU A 252 23.51 61.67 12.99
CA GLU A 252 23.15 62.72 12.05
C GLU A 252 23.32 62.11 10.64
N GLY A 253 22.66 62.66 9.62
CA GLY A 253 23.08 62.42 8.23
C GLY A 253 21.97 62.44 7.20
N ARG A 254 21.80 63.62 6.60
CA ARG A 254 20.81 63.99 5.59
C ARG A 254 21.47 63.99 4.20
N MET A 255 20.64 63.85 3.16
CA MET A 255 20.88 63.94 1.68
C MET A 255 20.76 62.56 1.03
N GLY A 256 19.75 62.24 0.22
CA GLY A 256 18.91 63.08 -0.62
C GLY A 256 19.58 63.29 -1.98
N LEU A 257 19.27 62.44 -2.95
CA LEU A 257 18.71 62.79 -4.26
C LEU A 257 18.51 61.50 -5.08
N ALA A 258 17.35 61.40 -5.71
CA ALA A 258 17.01 60.41 -6.74
C ALA A 258 17.13 61.10 -8.13
N PRO A 259 16.59 60.52 -9.22
CA PRO A 259 17.33 59.84 -10.28
C PRO A 259 17.38 60.63 -11.60
N ALA A 260 18.33 60.28 -12.48
CA ALA A 260 18.23 60.27 -13.95
C ALA A 260 19.54 59.72 -14.52
#